data_AF-L9Y4L1-F1
#
_entry.id   AF-L9Y4L1-F1
#
_cell.length_a   1.000
_cell.length_b   1.000
_cell.length_c   1.000
_cell.angle_alpha   90.00
_cell.angle_beta   90.00
_cell.angle_gamma   90.00
#
_symmetry.space_group_name_H-M   'P 1'
#
loop_
_entity.id
_entity.type
_entity.pdbx_description
1 polymer ?
#
loop_
_entity_poly.entity_id
_entity_poly.type
_entity_poly.pdbx_seq_one_letter_code
_entity_poly.pdbx_strand_id
1 'polypeptide(L)'
;MLEAETESPEEAAVVTLGARGDDLAGYEANVSFDPSVLQFDNATGADFPDPVTNFDNDDGWVYLTSSHQDGHEHPTVAVLEFDVVGTGGDETDIQFIEADTLVNTADLDVYEASSEEITTESASLEVVGTETAISESVLDLSPLTIVGAAFGAGVLLMAVIVGAVLYGKRLGQQ
;
A
#
# COMPACT_ATOMS: atom_id res chain seq x y z
N MET A 1 2.11 -13.20 -20.08
CA MET A 1 1.83 -13.18 -18.62
C MET A 1 1.93 -11.75 -18.13
N LEU A 2 0.99 -11.29 -17.32
CA LEU A 2 1.04 -9.99 -16.63
C LEU A 2 1.31 -10.23 -15.15
N GLU A 3 2.09 -9.37 -14.52
CA GLU A 3 2.43 -9.48 -13.11
C GLU A 3 2.42 -8.11 -12.43
N ALA A 4 1.99 -8.10 -11.18
CA ALA A 4 2.12 -6.97 -10.28
C ALA A 4 3.18 -7.29 -9.21
N GLU A 5 4.03 -6.32 -8.87
CA GLU A 5 4.98 -6.41 -7.77
C GLU A 5 4.89 -5.16 -6.89
N THR A 6 4.86 -5.30 -5.57
CA THR A 6 4.66 -4.20 -4.61
C THR A 6 5.90 -3.91 -3.76
N GLU A 7 6.16 -2.63 -3.49
CA GLU A 7 7.05 -2.15 -2.43
C GLU A 7 6.30 -1.14 -1.54
N SER A 8 6.43 -1.25 -0.21
CA SER A 8 5.71 -0.38 0.73
C SER A 8 6.67 0.33 1.69
N PRO A 9 6.94 1.62 1.46
CA PRO A 9 7.31 2.55 2.52
C PRO A 9 6.02 3.03 3.21
N GLU A 10 5.84 2.73 4.50
CA GLU A 10 4.91 3.29 5.52
C GLU A 10 3.82 4.36 5.17
N GLU A 11 3.99 5.27 4.20
CA GLU A 11 3.01 6.26 3.73
C GLU A 11 2.55 6.08 2.26
N ALA A 12 3.33 5.43 1.40
CA ALA A 12 3.03 5.25 -0.02
C ALA A 12 3.37 3.83 -0.49
N ALA A 13 2.57 3.25 -1.37
CA ALA A 13 2.84 1.96 -1.98
C ALA A 13 3.13 2.12 -3.47
N VAL A 14 4.18 1.45 -3.94
CA VAL A 14 4.56 1.43 -5.35
C VAL A 14 4.28 0.05 -5.91
N VAL A 15 3.53 -0.02 -7.00
CA VAL A 15 3.22 -1.27 -7.69
C VAL A 15 3.75 -1.22 -9.11
N THR A 16 4.68 -2.13 -9.42
CA THR A 16 5.23 -2.28 -10.77
C THR A 16 4.40 -3.30 -11.53
N LEU A 17 3.90 -2.90 -12.70
CA LEU A 17 3.22 -3.79 -13.64
C LEU A 17 4.20 -4.24 -14.72
N GLY A 18 4.46 -5.55 -14.75
CA GLY A 18 5.28 -6.21 -15.76
C GLY A 18 4.44 -7.03 -16.73
N ALA A 19 4.95 -7.21 -17.93
CA ALA A 19 4.42 -8.17 -18.89
C ALA A 19 5.54 -9.10 -19.35
N ARG A 20 5.39 -10.41 -19.20
CA ARG A 20 6.28 -11.42 -19.81
C ARG A 20 5.67 -11.92 -21.13
N GLY A 21 6.35 -11.62 -22.22
CA GLY A 21 6.00 -12.01 -23.58
C GLY A 21 6.97 -11.36 -24.57
N ASP A 22 6.89 -11.80 -25.81
CA ASP A 22 7.67 -11.26 -26.92
C ASP A 22 6.82 -10.28 -27.73
N ASP A 23 7.48 -9.30 -28.37
CA ASP A 23 6.88 -8.35 -29.30
C ASP A 23 5.68 -7.54 -28.75
N LEU A 24 5.64 -7.31 -27.43
CA LEU A 24 4.55 -6.57 -26.80
C LEU A 24 4.61 -5.08 -27.16
N ALA A 25 3.52 -4.55 -27.69
CA ALA A 25 3.44 -3.17 -28.19
C ALA A 25 2.32 -2.35 -27.54
N GLY A 26 1.49 -2.95 -26.69
CA GLY A 26 0.45 -2.21 -25.99
C GLY A 26 -0.28 -3.06 -24.98
N TYR A 27 -1.00 -2.37 -24.09
CA TYR A 27 -1.84 -3.01 -23.09
C TYR A 27 -3.05 -2.14 -22.76
N GLU A 28 -4.06 -2.81 -22.24
CA GLU A 28 -5.14 -2.24 -21.47
C GLU A 28 -5.30 -3.12 -20.23
N ALA A 29 -5.28 -2.52 -19.04
CA ALA A 29 -5.33 -3.24 -17.79
C ALA A 29 -6.28 -2.56 -16.83
N ASN A 30 -7.11 -3.35 -16.18
CA ASN A 30 -7.94 -2.90 -15.06
C ASN A 30 -7.44 -3.61 -13.79
N VAL A 31 -6.98 -2.83 -12.82
CA VAL A 31 -6.40 -3.33 -11.58
C VAL A 31 -7.31 -2.93 -10.42
N SER A 32 -7.66 -3.90 -9.59
CA SER A 32 -8.46 -3.73 -8.38
C SER A 32 -7.59 -3.77 -7.13
N PHE A 33 -8.02 -3.05 -6.10
CA PHE A 33 -7.40 -2.95 -4.77
C PHE A 33 -8.48 -2.69 -3.71
N ASP A 34 -8.16 -2.88 -2.43
CA ASP A 34 -9.07 -2.50 -1.34
C ASP A 34 -9.00 -0.98 -1.09
N PRO A 35 -10.08 -0.20 -1.35
CA PRO A 35 -10.07 1.25 -1.20
C PRO A 35 -10.01 1.72 0.26
N SER A 36 -10.21 0.81 1.22
CA SER A 36 -10.00 1.10 2.64
C SER A 36 -8.53 1.01 3.06
N VAL A 37 -7.67 0.41 2.23
CA VAL A 37 -6.24 0.22 2.49
C VAL A 37 -5.39 1.15 1.61
N LEU A 38 -5.72 1.24 0.32
CA LEU A 38 -5.00 2.04 -0.67
C LEU A 38 -5.91 3.03 -1.38
N GLN A 39 -5.34 4.17 -1.81
CA GLN A 39 -5.96 5.04 -2.81
C GLN A 39 -4.99 5.26 -3.96
N PHE A 40 -5.46 5.09 -5.19
CA PHE A 40 -4.65 5.38 -6.37
C PHE A 40 -4.35 6.88 -6.45
N ASP A 41 -3.07 7.23 -6.61
CA ASP A 41 -2.62 8.61 -6.81
C ASP A 41 -2.21 8.86 -8.26
N ASN A 42 -1.30 8.03 -8.79
CA ASN A 42 -0.68 8.28 -10.08
C ASN A 42 -0.17 7.00 -10.77
N ALA A 43 0.02 7.07 -12.09
CA ALA A 43 0.69 6.03 -12.86
C ALA A 43 1.67 6.65 -13.86
N THR A 44 2.85 6.06 -13.94
CA THR A 44 3.89 6.44 -14.91
C THR A 44 4.25 5.25 -15.79
N GLY A 45 4.69 5.54 -17.00
CA GLY A 45 5.25 4.55 -17.90
C GLY A 45 6.71 4.26 -17.56
N ALA A 46 7.16 3.04 -17.83
CA ALA A 46 8.57 2.66 -17.71
C ALA A 46 9.18 2.37 -19.09
N ASP A 47 9.01 1.16 -19.61
CA ASP A 47 9.41 0.84 -20.99
C ASP A 47 8.42 1.38 -22.02
N PHE A 48 7.19 1.66 -21.58
CA PHE A 48 6.12 2.29 -22.36
C PHE A 48 5.93 3.74 -21.92
N PRO A 49 5.27 4.59 -22.73
CA PRO A 49 4.86 5.93 -22.31
C PRO A 49 3.89 5.89 -21.15
N ASP A 50 3.82 7.02 -20.44
CA ASP A 50 2.81 7.26 -19.40
C ASP A 50 1.41 6.85 -19.90
N PRO A 51 0.72 5.97 -19.15
CA PRO A 51 -0.58 5.50 -19.57
C PRO A 51 -1.64 6.59 -19.46
N VAL A 52 -2.67 6.46 -20.29
CA VAL A 52 -3.94 7.13 -20.00
C VAL A 52 -4.63 6.34 -18.90
N THR A 53 -5.03 7.02 -17.83
CA THR A 53 -5.68 6.41 -16.68
C THR A 53 -7.12 6.87 -16.49
N ASN A 54 -7.94 5.99 -15.93
CA ASN A 54 -9.26 6.27 -15.40
C ASN A 54 -9.46 5.41 -14.16
N PHE A 55 -9.95 5.97 -13.07
CA PHE A 55 -9.98 5.25 -11.79
C PHE A 55 -11.18 5.66 -10.95
N ASP A 56 -11.53 4.81 -10.00
CA ASP A 56 -12.50 5.07 -8.95
C ASP A 56 -11.93 4.59 -7.61
N ASN A 57 -11.52 5.54 -6.77
CA ASN A 57 -10.99 5.24 -5.44
C ASN A 57 -12.09 4.88 -4.42
N ASP A 58 -13.37 5.11 -4.73
CA ASP A 58 -14.47 4.68 -3.86
C ASP A 58 -14.80 3.20 -4.13
N ASP A 59 -14.77 2.78 -5.40
CA ASP A 59 -15.00 1.39 -5.82
C ASP A 59 -13.72 0.53 -5.89
N GLY A 60 -12.53 1.11 -5.77
CA GLY A 60 -11.25 0.39 -5.60
C GLY A 60 -10.67 -0.17 -6.90
N TRP A 61 -10.67 0.61 -7.98
CA TRP A 61 -10.07 0.16 -9.24
C TRP A 61 -9.41 1.30 -10.04
N VAL A 62 -8.41 0.93 -10.84
CA VAL A 62 -7.75 1.80 -11.80
C VAL A 62 -7.58 1.07 -13.14
N TYR A 63 -8.04 1.73 -14.19
CA TYR A 63 -7.87 1.33 -15.57
C TYR A 63 -6.74 2.12 -16.22
N LEU A 64 -5.86 1.44 -16.94
CA LEU A 64 -4.68 1.99 -17.59
C LEU A 64 -4.58 1.48 -19.03
N THR A 65 -4.21 2.35 -19.96
CA THR A 65 -3.87 1.93 -21.32
C THR A 65 -2.70 2.72 -21.88
N SER A 66 -1.81 2.02 -22.58
CA SER A 66 -0.71 2.62 -23.33
C SER A 66 -0.38 1.75 -24.54
N SER A 67 0.14 2.39 -25.59
CA SER A 67 0.52 1.71 -26.82
C SER A 67 1.77 2.32 -27.45
N HIS A 68 2.47 1.50 -28.23
CA HIS A 68 3.68 1.81 -28.95
C HIS A 68 3.67 1.16 -30.33
N GLN A 69 4.51 1.68 -31.23
CA GLN A 69 4.62 1.14 -32.59
C GLN A 69 5.59 -0.05 -32.67
N ASP A 70 6.52 -0.14 -31.71
CA ASP A 70 7.56 -1.16 -31.67
C ASP A 70 7.22 -2.18 -30.59
N GLY A 71 7.58 -3.44 -30.83
CA GLY A 71 7.42 -4.52 -29.87
C GLY A 71 8.58 -4.58 -28.88
N HIS A 72 8.26 -4.89 -27.62
CA HIS A 72 9.21 -5.01 -26.53
C HIS A 72 9.19 -6.41 -25.94
N GLU A 73 10.37 -6.89 -25.54
CA GLU A 73 10.54 -8.16 -24.84
C GLU A 73 10.44 -7.91 -23.33
N HIS A 74 9.53 -8.61 -22.67
CA HIS A 74 9.34 -8.56 -21.22
C HIS A 74 9.28 -7.14 -20.59
N PRO A 75 8.47 -6.20 -21.13
CA PRO A 75 8.48 -4.82 -20.67
C PRO A 75 7.89 -4.65 -19.26
N THR A 76 8.41 -3.65 -18.55
CA THR A 76 7.69 -2.98 -17.47
C THR A 76 6.75 -1.95 -18.08
N VAL A 77 5.44 -2.18 -17.97
CA VAL A 77 4.44 -1.42 -18.73
C VAL A 77 3.91 -0.20 -17.98
N ALA A 78 3.92 -0.24 -16.65
CA ALA A 78 3.57 0.89 -15.79
C ALA A 78 4.13 0.72 -14.38
N VAL A 79 4.28 1.85 -13.69
CA VAL A 79 4.52 1.94 -12.26
C VAL A 79 3.38 2.76 -11.65
N LEU A 80 2.61 2.14 -10.78
CA LEU A 80 1.49 2.72 -10.05
C LEU A 80 1.97 3.23 -8.69
N GLU A 81 1.47 4.39 -8.30
CA GLU A 81 1.69 4.99 -6.98
C GLU A 81 0.34 5.05 -6.25
N PHE A 82 0.32 4.55 -5.02
CA PHE A 82 -0.83 4.55 -4.14
C PHE A 82 -0.49 5.25 -2.83
N ASP A 83 -1.43 6.03 -2.31
CA ASP A 83 -1.42 6.48 -0.92
C ASP A 83 -1.91 5.34 -0.02
N VAL A 84 -1.19 5.09 1.09
CA VAL A 84 -1.63 4.12 2.10
C VAL A 84 -2.57 4.81 3.09
N VAL A 85 -3.85 4.42 3.07
CA VAL A 85 -4.89 4.98 3.95
C VAL A 85 -5.34 4.01 5.04
N GLY A 86 -4.95 2.73 4.93
CA GLY A 86 -5.17 1.70 5.93
C GLY A 86 -4.34 1.90 7.21
N THR A 87 -4.57 1.03 8.18
CA THR A 87 -3.85 0.98 9.45
C THR A 87 -2.96 -0.26 9.54
N GLY A 88 -2.04 -0.27 10.50
CA GLY A 88 -1.10 -1.37 10.68
C GLY A 88 -1.80 -2.73 10.83
N GLY A 89 -1.42 -3.67 9.97
CA GLY A 89 -2.01 -5.01 9.89
C GLY A 89 -3.21 -5.14 8.93
N ASP A 90 -3.64 -4.06 8.29
CA ASP A 90 -4.56 -4.14 7.15
C ASP A 90 -3.81 -4.67 5.92
N GLU A 91 -4.50 -5.47 5.10
CA GLU A 91 -3.93 -6.14 3.94
C GLU A 91 -4.79 -5.83 2.70
N THR A 92 -4.15 -5.73 1.53
CA THR A 92 -4.83 -5.65 0.24
C THR A 92 -4.15 -6.52 -0.78
N ASP A 93 -4.96 -7.18 -1.60
CA ASP A 93 -4.51 -7.79 -2.84
C ASP A 93 -4.67 -6.79 -3.98
N ILE A 94 -3.70 -6.76 -4.89
CA ILE A 94 -3.73 -6.01 -6.12
C ILE A 94 -3.88 -7.02 -7.25
N GLN A 95 -5.04 -6.97 -7.92
CA GLN A 95 -5.47 -8.02 -8.84
C GLN A 95 -5.92 -7.43 -10.18
N PHE A 96 -5.52 -8.08 -11.26
CA PHE A 96 -6.05 -7.79 -12.59
C PHE A 96 -7.49 -8.28 -12.71
N ILE A 97 -8.38 -7.42 -13.22
CA ILE A 97 -9.71 -7.82 -13.68
C ILE A 97 -9.53 -8.36 -15.09
N GLU A 98 -9.42 -9.69 -15.21
CA GLU A 98 -9.06 -10.37 -16.46
C GLU A 98 -9.98 -10.03 -17.65
N ALA A 99 -11.28 -9.81 -17.38
CA ALA A 99 -12.25 -9.47 -18.42
C ALA A 99 -12.04 -8.08 -19.05
N ASP A 100 -11.35 -7.20 -18.33
CA ASP A 100 -11.05 -5.81 -18.73
C ASP A 100 -9.55 -5.61 -18.95
N THR A 101 -8.81 -6.71 -19.19
CA THR A 101 -7.36 -6.69 -19.37
C THR A 101 -6.97 -7.39 -20.66
N LEU A 102 -6.18 -6.72 -21.48
CA LEU A 102 -5.67 -7.21 -22.76
C LEU A 102 -4.25 -6.72 -23.01
N VAL A 103 -3.54 -7.45 -23.86
CA VAL A 103 -2.24 -7.07 -24.38
C VAL A 103 -2.25 -7.18 -25.90
N ASN A 104 -1.48 -6.33 -26.58
CA ASN A 104 -1.28 -6.44 -28.02
C ASN A 104 0.20 -6.47 -28.40
N THR A 105 0.47 -7.07 -29.55
CA THR A 105 1.82 -7.13 -30.14
C THR A 105 2.02 -6.05 -31.21
N ALA A 106 3.25 -5.89 -31.71
CA ALA A 106 3.55 -4.97 -32.81
C ALA A 106 2.96 -5.47 -34.14
N ASP A 107 2.79 -6.79 -34.27
CA ASP A 107 2.08 -7.44 -35.37
C ASP A 107 0.54 -7.27 -35.33
N LEU A 108 0.01 -6.53 -34.35
CA LEU A 108 -1.43 -6.25 -34.15
C LEU A 108 -2.25 -7.44 -33.67
N ASP A 109 -1.61 -8.50 -33.17
CA ASP A 109 -2.31 -9.55 -32.45
C ASP A 109 -2.74 -9.03 -31.07
N VAL A 110 -3.92 -9.47 -30.61
CA VAL A 110 -4.51 -9.06 -29.33
C VAL A 110 -4.88 -10.29 -28.52
N TYR A 111 -4.50 -10.30 -27.25
CA TYR A 111 -4.76 -11.38 -26.31
C TYR A 111 -5.48 -10.85 -25.07
N GLU A 112 -6.59 -11.48 -24.71
CA GLU A 112 -7.34 -11.16 -23.50
C GLU A 112 -6.78 -11.93 -22.30
N ALA A 113 -6.71 -11.30 -21.13
CA ALA A 113 -6.22 -11.94 -19.91
C ALA A 113 -7.12 -13.10 -19.46
N SER A 114 -8.42 -13.07 -19.80
CA SER A 114 -9.34 -14.18 -19.53
C SER A 114 -9.15 -15.39 -20.45
N SER A 115 -8.24 -15.32 -21.43
CA SER A 115 -7.93 -16.43 -22.33
C SER A 115 -6.90 -17.38 -21.72
N GLU A 116 -6.88 -18.63 -22.15
CA GLU A 116 -5.87 -19.62 -21.70
C GLU A 116 -4.43 -19.27 -22.16
N GLU A 117 -4.26 -18.27 -23.03
CA GLU A 117 -2.97 -17.84 -23.58
C GLU A 117 -2.24 -16.85 -22.68
N ILE A 118 -2.96 -16.18 -21.78
CA ILE A 118 -2.42 -15.18 -20.86
C ILE A 118 -2.67 -15.64 -19.42
N THR A 119 -1.65 -15.45 -18.58
CA THR A 119 -1.75 -15.63 -17.14
C THR A 119 -1.55 -14.30 -16.45
N THR A 120 -2.26 -14.04 -15.36
CA THR A 120 -2.07 -12.86 -14.50
C THR A 120 -1.57 -13.27 -13.12
N GLU A 121 -0.59 -12.56 -12.59
CA GLU A 121 -0.10 -12.72 -11.22
C GLU A 121 -0.46 -11.49 -10.38
N SER A 122 -1.03 -11.72 -9.21
CA SER A 122 -1.43 -10.70 -8.24
C SER A 122 -0.28 -10.33 -7.31
N ALA A 123 -0.31 -9.12 -6.77
CA ALA A 123 0.56 -8.72 -5.66
C ALA A 123 -0.25 -8.59 -4.36
N SER A 124 0.38 -8.77 -3.22
CA SER A 124 -0.24 -8.63 -1.90
C SER A 124 0.58 -7.66 -1.06
N LEU A 125 -0.08 -6.73 -0.38
CA LEU A 125 0.55 -5.71 0.45
C LEU A 125 -0.07 -5.71 1.85
N GLU A 126 0.77 -5.81 2.87
CA GLU A 126 0.41 -5.62 4.28
C GLU A 126 0.91 -4.25 4.75
N VAL A 127 0.04 -3.46 5.36
CA VAL A 127 0.41 -2.18 5.95
C VAL A 127 1.23 -2.42 7.20
N VAL A 128 2.51 -2.03 7.15
CA VAL A 128 3.40 -2.13 8.32
C VAL A 128 3.02 -1.06 9.33
N GLY A 129 2.38 -1.48 10.43
CA GLY A 129 2.10 -0.58 11.54
C GLY A 129 3.40 -0.10 12.19
N THR A 130 3.52 1.21 12.41
CA THR A 130 4.52 1.70 13.36
C THR A 130 4.06 1.29 14.76
N GLU A 131 4.62 0.20 15.29
CA GLU A 131 4.55 0.00 16.73
C GLU A 131 5.21 1.23 17.37
N THR A 132 4.40 2.17 17.88
CA THR A 132 4.90 3.21 18.75
C THR A 132 5.48 2.48 19.95
N ALA A 133 6.78 2.23 19.92
CA ALA A 133 7.53 1.87 21.09
C ALA A 133 7.31 3.01 22.08
N ILE A 134 6.36 2.81 23.00
CA ILE A 134 6.29 3.60 24.21
C ILE A 134 7.63 3.30 24.89
N SER A 135 8.61 4.16 24.64
CA SER A 135 9.84 4.15 25.40
C SER A 135 9.37 4.45 26.82
N GLU A 136 9.19 3.40 27.63
CA GLU A 136 9.04 3.55 29.07
C GLU A 136 10.26 4.35 29.52
N SER A 137 10.08 5.65 29.70
CA SER A 137 11.04 6.48 30.39
C SER A 137 11.24 5.81 31.73
N VAL A 138 12.38 5.14 31.92
CA VAL A 138 12.78 4.54 33.19
C VAL A 138 12.81 5.69 34.19
N LEU A 139 11.71 5.86 34.92
CA LEU A 139 11.67 6.66 36.13
C LEU A 139 12.56 5.91 37.11
N ASP A 140 13.78 6.41 37.26
CA ASP A 140 14.70 6.10 38.36
C ASP A 140 13.98 6.36 39.68
N LEU A 141 13.38 5.30 40.24
CA LEU A 141 12.89 5.27 41.60
C LEU A 141 13.38 3.97 42.23
N SER A 142 14.19 4.14 43.28
CA SER A 142 14.89 3.12 44.06
C SER A 142 14.00 1.91 44.46
N PRO A 143 14.56 0.71 44.69
CA PRO A 143 13.77 -0.50 44.89
C PRO A 143 12.98 -0.43 46.20
N LEU A 144 11.67 -0.20 46.11
CA LEU A 144 10.74 -0.48 47.19
C LEU A 144 10.16 -1.88 46.96
N THR A 145 10.53 -2.81 47.84
CA THR A 145 10.13 -4.22 47.86
C THR A 145 8.65 -4.44 47.54
N ILE A 146 8.35 -5.10 46.41
CA ILE A 146 7.01 -5.63 46.10
C ILE A 146 6.96 -7.09 46.56
N VAL A 147 6.28 -7.32 47.69
CA VAL A 147 5.75 -8.65 48.06
C VAL A 147 4.49 -8.85 47.22
N GLY A 148 4.46 -9.94 46.45
CA GLY A 148 3.51 -10.14 45.36
C GLY A 148 2.07 -10.48 45.75
N ALA A 149 1.19 -10.47 44.74
CA ALA A 149 0.23 -11.54 44.43
C ALA A 149 -0.65 -11.17 43.22
N ALA A 150 -0.77 -12.14 42.31
CA ALA A 150 -1.95 -12.57 41.55
C ALA A 150 -2.60 -11.69 40.45
N PHE A 151 -2.52 -12.23 39.22
CA PHE A 151 -3.59 -12.47 38.22
C PHE A 151 -4.76 -11.49 38.07
N GLY A 152 -5.00 -11.07 36.82
CA GLY A 152 -6.36 -10.77 36.34
C GLY A 152 -6.40 -9.77 35.19
N ALA A 153 -6.78 -10.25 34.01
CA ALA A 153 -7.16 -9.42 32.86
C ALA A 153 -8.20 -8.37 33.24
N GLY A 154 -8.08 -7.17 32.69
CA GLY A 154 -9.12 -6.15 32.80
C GLY A 154 -8.55 -4.75 32.72
N VAL A 155 -8.48 -4.21 31.51
CA VAL A 155 -8.55 -2.77 31.31
C VAL A 155 -9.83 -2.27 31.99
N LEU A 156 -9.70 -1.52 33.08
CA LEU A 156 -10.76 -0.60 33.50
C LEU A 156 -10.11 0.76 33.77
N LEU A 157 -10.25 1.61 32.76
CA LEU A 157 -9.92 3.02 32.77
C LEU A 157 -10.80 3.72 33.84
N MET A 158 -10.21 4.18 34.93
CA MET A 158 -10.83 5.14 35.85
C MET A 158 -9.86 6.31 36.01
N ALA A 159 -9.94 7.25 35.07
CA ALA A 159 -9.26 8.53 35.17
C ALA A 159 -9.88 9.32 36.33
N VAL A 160 -9.24 9.30 37.50
CA VAL A 160 -9.51 10.28 38.56
C VAL A 160 -8.48 11.40 38.40
N ILE A 161 -8.85 12.44 37.66
CA ILE A 161 -8.11 13.70 37.62
C ILE A 161 -8.37 14.41 38.96
N VAL A 162 -7.51 14.18 39.96
CA VAL A 162 -7.43 15.06 41.13
C VAL A 162 -6.45 16.17 40.78
N GLY A 163 -7.00 17.34 40.44
CA GLY A 163 -6.22 18.55 40.21
C GLY A 163 -5.47 18.98 41.47
N ALA A 164 -4.18 19.23 41.31
CA ALA A 164 -3.38 20.00 42.26
C ALA A 164 -2.78 21.21 41.51
N VAL A 165 -3.50 22.32 41.59
CA VAL A 165 -2.99 23.66 41.31
C VAL A 165 -1.92 23.97 42.35
N LEU A 166 -0.66 24.12 41.95
CA LEU A 166 0.40 24.65 42.81
C LEU A 166 1.17 25.78 42.12
N TYR A 167 0.55 26.97 42.25
CA TYR A 167 1.13 28.27 42.57
C TYR A 167 2.68 28.39 42.53
N GLY A 168 3.20 28.95 41.45
CA GLY A 168 4.61 29.36 41.34
C GLY A 168 4.90 30.61 42.17
N LYS A 169 5.60 30.45 43.30
CA LYS A 169 6.22 31.55 44.04
C LYS A 169 7.63 31.79 43.51
N ARG A 170 7.76 32.73 42.57
CA ARG A 170 9.03 33.21 42.02
C ARG A 170 9.81 33.91 43.14
N LEU A 171 10.84 33.25 43.67
CA LEU A 171 11.90 33.88 44.47
C LEU A 171 13.03 34.31 43.52
N GLY A 172 13.60 35.47 43.84
CA GLY A 172 14.28 36.34 42.88
C GLY A 172 15.69 35.93 42.47
N GLN A 173 16.19 36.68 41.49
CA GLN A 173 17.60 36.93 41.30
C GLN A 173 17.80 38.41 40.97
N GLN A 174 18.54 39.06 41.87
CA GLN A 174 19.56 40.11 41.71
C GLN A 174 19.17 41.41 41.01
#